data_AF-A0A7K0KWQ7-F1
#
_entry.id   AF-A0A7K0KWQ7-F1
#
_cell.length_a   1.000
_cell.length_b   1.000
_cell.length_c   1.000
_cell.angle_alpha   90.00
_cell.angle_beta   90.00
_cell.angle_gamma   90.00
#
_symmetry.space_group_name_H-M   'P 1'
#
loop_
_entity.id
_entity.type
_entity.pdbx_description
1 polymer ?
#
loop_
_entity_poly.entity_id
_entity_poly.type
_entity_poly.pdbx_seq_one_letter_code
_entity_poly.pdbx_strand_id
1 'polypeptide(L)'
;MSTTIPSAKVSAPLAAPKWATMEREIIDKLNDAAVEFVARYTRPDGTLIWRDQWGSMDGSDDPYEAFMNLALFYSIGGNERVYELARQMWDMITWQWTQYGQIHREFDGYYDWMHHGEGMLYFYFFGLTKPESLVDRQRAQSFANMYNGTDPEAPNYDPAL
;
A
#
# COMPACT_ATOMS: atom_id res chain seq x y z
N MET A 1 2.77 -37.29 -13.00
CA MET A 1 1.82 -37.59 -11.91
C MET A 1 0.60 -36.69 -12.13
N SER A 2 -0.61 -37.25 -12.13
CA SER A 2 -1.84 -36.45 -12.30
C SER A 2 -2.19 -35.83 -10.94
N THR A 3 -2.08 -34.51 -10.81
CA THR A 3 -2.39 -33.80 -9.57
C THR A 3 -3.91 -33.75 -9.42
N THR A 4 -4.45 -34.48 -8.44
CA THR A 4 -5.87 -34.39 -8.09
C THR A 4 -6.12 -33.07 -7.38
N ILE A 5 -6.87 -32.17 -8.01
CA ILE A 5 -7.28 -30.91 -7.37
C ILE A 5 -8.41 -31.24 -6.40
N PRO A 6 -8.32 -30.86 -5.10
CA PRO A 6 -9.42 -30.99 -4.17
C PRO A 6 -10.68 -30.32 -4.73
N SER A 7 -11.82 -31.01 -4.69
CA SER A 7 -13.09 -30.45 -5.15
C SER A 7 -14.17 -30.63 -4.09
N ALA A 8 -15.03 -29.62 -3.97
CA ALA A 8 -16.22 -29.66 -3.13
C ALA A 8 -17.46 -29.46 -4.02
N LYS A 9 -18.57 -30.10 -3.63
CA LYS A 9 -19.87 -29.93 -4.30
C LYS A 9 -20.83 -29.24 -3.34
N VAL A 10 -21.50 -28.19 -3.81
CA VAL A 10 -22.61 -27.57 -3.09
C VAL A 10 -23.80 -28.52 -3.17
N SER A 11 -24.25 -29.04 -2.02
CA SER A 11 -25.33 -30.04 -1.94
C SER A 11 -26.72 -29.41 -1.77
N ALA A 12 -26.80 -28.21 -1.20
CA ALA A 12 -28.04 -27.47 -1.00
C ALA A 12 -27.76 -25.96 -0.81
N PRO A 13 -28.72 -25.07 -1.13
CA PRO A 13 -28.65 -23.67 -0.73
C PRO A 13 -28.78 -23.55 0.80
N LEU A 14 -27.98 -22.67 1.40
CA LEU A 14 -28.05 -22.32 2.82
C LEU A 14 -28.40 -20.82 2.92
N ALA A 15 -29.20 -20.46 3.91
CA ALA A 15 -29.36 -19.05 4.27
C ALA A 15 -28.00 -18.45 4.68
N ALA A 16 -27.73 -17.21 4.28
CA ALA A 16 -26.49 -16.54 4.66
C ALA A 16 -26.39 -16.47 6.20
N PRO A 17 -25.30 -16.96 6.80
CA PRO A 17 -25.13 -16.88 8.25
C PRO A 17 -24.99 -15.42 8.68
N LYS A 18 -25.43 -15.11 9.89
CA LYS A 18 -25.46 -13.72 10.41
C LYS A 18 -24.11 -13.01 10.31
N TRP A 19 -23.00 -13.71 10.53
CA TRP A 19 -21.66 -13.12 10.43
C TRP A 19 -21.38 -12.58 9.02
N ALA A 20 -21.84 -13.26 7.97
CA ALA A 20 -21.59 -12.85 6.58
C ALA A 20 -22.36 -11.56 6.24
N THR A 21 -23.59 -11.43 6.75
CA THR A 21 -24.37 -10.19 6.58
C THR A 21 -23.75 -9.02 7.36
N MET A 22 -23.19 -9.28 8.55
CA MET A 22 -22.51 -8.25 9.35
C MET A 22 -21.18 -7.81 8.73
N GLU A 23 -20.42 -8.75 8.16
CA GLU A 23 -19.19 -8.43 7.42
C GLU A 23 -19.48 -7.49 6.25
N ARG A 24 -20.55 -7.76 5.48
CA ARG A 24 -20.98 -6.85 4.41
C ARG A 24 -21.37 -5.46 4.93
N GLU A 25 -22.09 -5.39 6.05
CA GLU A 25 -22.45 -4.11 6.67
C GLU A 25 -21.21 -3.32 7.13
N ILE A 26 -20.19 -4.00 7.67
CA ILE A 26 -18.91 -3.38 8.05
C ILE A 26 -18.19 -2.87 6.80
N ILE A 27 -18.11 -3.65 5.73
CA ILE A 27 -17.49 -3.24 4.47
C ILE A 27 -18.18 -1.98 3.92
N ASP A 28 -19.51 -1.95 3.90
CA ASP A 28 -20.26 -0.80 3.39
C ASP A 28 -19.98 0.46 4.22
N LYS A 29 -19.94 0.34 5.56
CA LYS A 29 -19.57 1.45 6.45
C LYS A 29 -18.13 1.92 6.26
N LEU A 30 -17.19 0.99 6.05
CA LEU A 30 -15.78 1.32 5.82
C LEU A 30 -15.56 1.99 4.46
N ASN A 31 -16.35 1.64 3.44
CA ASN A 31 -16.33 2.32 2.14
C ASN A 31 -16.67 3.81 2.28
N ASP A 32 -17.70 4.14 3.07
CA ASP A 32 -18.09 5.54 3.33
C ASP A 32 -17.04 6.24 4.20
N ALA A 33 -16.58 5.56 5.26
CA ALA A 33 -15.60 6.11 6.19
C ALA A 33 -14.24 6.41 5.52
N ALA A 34 -13.82 5.62 4.52
CA ALA A 34 -12.59 5.86 3.78
C ALA A 34 -12.60 7.22 3.06
N VAL A 35 -13.74 7.61 2.49
CA VAL A 35 -13.90 8.91 1.82
C VAL A 35 -13.81 10.05 2.83
N GLU A 36 -14.51 9.94 3.96
CA GLU A 36 -14.46 10.93 5.03
C GLU A 36 -13.05 11.05 5.63
N PHE A 37 -12.41 9.91 5.89
CA PHE A 37 -11.06 9.84 6.45
C PHE A 37 -10.07 10.59 5.56
N VAL A 38 -10.01 10.27 4.26
CA VAL A 38 -9.08 10.95 3.35
C VAL A 38 -9.39 12.44 3.26
N ALA A 39 -10.67 12.81 3.13
CA ALA A 39 -11.06 14.22 3.03
C ALA A 39 -10.73 15.03 4.28
N ARG A 40 -10.74 14.40 5.46
CA ARG A 40 -10.44 15.07 6.74
C ARG A 40 -8.96 15.42 6.91
N TYR A 41 -8.06 14.62 6.35
CA TYR A 41 -6.62 14.75 6.57
C TYR A 41 -5.85 15.28 5.35
N THR A 42 -6.55 15.56 4.24
CA THR A 42 -5.96 16.11 3.03
C THR A 42 -6.50 17.49 2.68
N ARG A 43 -5.69 18.27 1.97
CA ARG A 43 -6.10 19.52 1.32
C ARG A 43 -6.88 19.19 0.04
N PRO A 44 -7.57 20.19 -0.56
CA PRO A 44 -8.28 19.98 -1.82
C PRO A 44 -7.42 19.48 -2.99
N ASP A 45 -6.10 19.69 -2.95
CA ASP A 45 -5.14 19.20 -3.95
C ASP A 45 -4.65 17.76 -3.70
N GLY A 46 -5.07 17.13 -2.59
CA GLY A 46 -4.70 15.78 -2.21
C GLY A 46 -3.47 15.67 -1.30
N THR A 47 -2.73 16.76 -1.07
CA THR A 47 -1.61 16.76 -0.13
C THR A 47 -2.08 16.61 1.32
N LEU A 48 -1.28 15.99 2.18
CA LEU A 48 -1.61 15.83 3.58
C LEU A 48 -1.53 17.17 4.30
N ILE A 49 -2.52 17.44 5.16
CA ILE A 49 -2.47 18.54 6.13
C ILE A 49 -1.37 18.22 7.14
N TRP A 50 -0.18 18.73 6.86
CA TRP A 50 1.06 18.42 7.56
C TRP A 50 1.96 19.67 7.67
N ARG A 51 3.09 19.54 8.35
CA ARG A 51 4.07 20.62 8.55
C ARG A 51 4.67 21.10 7.22
N ASP A 52 5.07 22.37 7.14
CA ASP A 52 5.62 22.94 5.90
C ASP A 52 7.10 22.59 5.67
N GLN A 53 7.83 22.24 6.73
CA GLN A 53 9.26 21.88 6.67
C GLN A 53 9.55 20.63 7.48
N TRP A 54 10.43 19.80 6.96
CA TRP A 54 10.90 18.60 7.63
C TRP A 54 12.10 18.90 8.53
N GLY A 55 12.12 18.31 9.72
CA GLY A 55 13.09 18.68 10.76
C GLY A 55 13.77 17.51 11.48
N SER A 56 13.48 16.26 11.08
CA SER A 56 14.03 15.05 11.69
C SER A 56 14.51 14.07 10.62
N MET A 57 15.26 13.05 11.02
CA MET A 57 15.53 11.87 10.17
C MET A 57 14.44 10.81 10.25
N ASP A 58 13.49 11.00 11.17
CA ASP A 58 12.49 10.02 11.61
C ASP A 58 11.08 10.47 11.17
N GLY A 59 10.21 9.50 10.86
CA GLY A 59 8.79 9.65 10.55
C GLY A 59 8.46 9.69 9.06
N SER A 60 9.34 9.23 8.17
CA SER A 60 9.07 9.23 6.72
C SER A 60 8.05 8.17 6.30
N ASP A 61 7.89 7.13 7.13
CA ASP A 61 6.97 6.01 7.09
C ASP A 61 5.57 6.32 7.66
N ASP A 62 5.48 7.16 8.71
CA ASP A 62 4.24 7.62 9.36
C ASP A 62 3.05 7.85 8.40
N PRO A 63 3.18 8.65 7.31
CA PRO A 63 2.07 8.88 6.40
C PRO A 63 1.66 7.61 5.64
N TYR A 64 2.60 6.73 5.30
CA TYR A 64 2.26 5.49 4.62
C TYR A 64 1.49 4.56 5.56
N GLU A 65 1.91 4.44 6.81
CA GLU A 65 1.20 3.65 7.83
C GLU A 65 -0.23 4.14 8.06
N ALA A 66 -0.41 5.46 8.11
CA ALA A 66 -1.71 6.07 8.33
C ALA A 66 -2.72 5.72 7.22
N PHE A 67 -2.26 5.42 6.00
CA PHE A 67 -3.10 5.22 4.82
C PHE A 67 -3.02 3.82 4.20
N MET A 68 -2.05 2.97 4.58
CA MET A 68 -1.81 1.66 3.97
C MET A 68 -3.03 0.73 3.98
N ASN A 69 -3.86 0.86 5.01
CA ASN A 69 -5.05 0.04 5.17
C ASN A 69 -6.13 0.33 4.11
N LEU A 70 -6.04 1.42 3.34
CA LEU A 70 -6.90 1.62 2.17
C LEU A 70 -6.64 0.55 1.10
N ALA A 71 -5.37 0.26 0.80
CA ALA A 71 -4.99 -0.78 -0.16
C ALA A 71 -5.33 -2.18 0.36
N LEU A 72 -5.05 -2.45 1.64
CA LEU A 72 -5.44 -3.73 2.26
C LEU A 72 -6.96 -3.90 2.28
N PHE A 73 -7.71 -2.85 2.63
CA PHE A 73 -9.16 -2.93 2.67
C PHE A 73 -9.76 -3.23 1.30
N TYR A 74 -9.24 -2.60 0.23
CA TYR A 74 -9.65 -2.93 -1.13
C TYR A 74 -9.38 -4.41 -1.48
N SER A 75 -8.24 -4.98 -1.09
CA SER A 75 -7.93 -6.39 -1.39
C SER A 75 -8.86 -7.39 -0.70
N ILE A 76 -9.53 -6.99 0.39
CA ILE A 76 -10.46 -7.84 1.15
C ILE A 76 -11.94 -7.46 0.99
N GLY A 77 -12.29 -6.56 0.08
CA GLY A 77 -13.70 -6.30 -0.29
C GLY A 77 -14.15 -4.83 -0.33
N GLY A 78 -13.24 -3.88 -0.11
CA GLY A 78 -13.50 -2.46 -0.37
C GLY A 78 -13.83 -2.18 -1.85
N ASN A 79 -14.49 -1.06 -2.11
CA ASN A 79 -14.95 -0.72 -3.47
C ASN A 79 -13.86 -0.01 -4.31
N GLU A 80 -14.11 0.20 -5.62
CA GLU A 80 -13.16 0.90 -6.50
C GLU A 80 -12.81 2.31 -6.03
N ARG A 81 -13.74 3.00 -5.35
CA ARG A 81 -13.45 4.33 -4.81
C ARG A 81 -12.37 4.28 -3.73
N VAL A 82 -12.37 3.25 -2.88
CA VAL A 82 -11.28 3.01 -1.91
C VAL A 82 -9.96 2.78 -2.63
N TYR A 83 -9.94 2.03 -3.73
CA TYR A 83 -8.72 1.83 -4.53
C TYR A 83 -8.19 3.13 -5.12
N GLU A 84 -9.06 3.96 -5.69
CA GLU A 84 -8.69 5.28 -6.22
C GLU A 84 -8.07 6.15 -5.12
N LEU A 85 -8.69 6.18 -3.93
CA LEU A 85 -8.16 6.89 -2.78
C LEU A 85 -6.81 6.30 -2.34
N ALA A 86 -6.67 4.97 -2.27
CA ALA A 86 -5.42 4.32 -1.93
C ALA A 86 -4.29 4.76 -2.88
N ARG A 87 -4.56 4.83 -4.19
CA ARG A 87 -3.58 5.27 -5.19
C ARG A 87 -3.24 6.74 -5.07
N GLN A 88 -4.26 7.59 -4.95
CA GLN A 88 -4.08 9.01 -4.74
C GLN A 88 -3.19 9.26 -3.52
N MET A 89 -3.45 8.58 -2.40
CA MET A 89 -2.70 8.79 -1.17
C MET A 89 -1.26 8.30 -1.28
N TRP A 90 -1.01 7.14 -1.90
CA TRP A 90 0.36 6.72 -2.22
C TRP A 90 1.09 7.80 -3.02
N ASP A 91 0.54 8.22 -4.16
CA ASP A 91 1.21 9.18 -5.05
C ASP A 91 1.43 10.55 -4.37
N MET A 92 0.44 11.04 -3.60
CA MET A 92 0.55 12.33 -2.90
C MET A 92 1.54 12.29 -1.73
N ILE A 93 1.57 11.19 -0.96
CA ILE A 93 2.54 11.01 0.12
C ILE A 93 3.95 10.95 -0.47
N THR A 94 4.16 10.08 -1.47
CA THR A 94 5.45 9.94 -2.14
C THR A 94 5.92 11.27 -2.73
N TRP A 95 5.03 12.02 -3.39
CA TRP A 95 5.36 13.34 -3.93
C TRP A 95 5.72 14.35 -2.83
N GLN A 96 4.89 14.46 -1.79
CA GLN A 96 5.07 15.45 -0.72
C GLN A 96 6.34 15.16 0.10
N TRP A 97 6.60 13.91 0.46
CA TRP A 97 7.82 13.53 1.17
C TRP A 97 9.07 13.60 0.29
N THR A 98 8.94 13.51 -1.04
CA THR A 98 10.04 13.86 -1.96
C THR A 98 10.39 15.35 -1.82
N GLN A 99 9.41 16.24 -1.66
CA GLN A 99 9.68 17.67 -1.44
C GLN A 99 10.40 17.94 -0.11
N TYR A 100 10.17 17.10 0.90
CA TYR A 100 10.89 17.11 2.17
C TYR A 100 12.28 16.45 2.10
N GLY A 101 12.66 15.89 0.95
CA GLY A 101 13.92 15.16 0.76
C GLY A 101 13.99 13.82 1.50
N GLN A 102 12.86 13.29 1.98
CA GLN A 102 12.80 12.01 2.68
C GLN A 102 12.72 10.83 1.70
N ILE A 103 12.06 11.04 0.57
CA ILE A 103 11.87 10.02 -0.47
C ILE A 103 12.82 10.28 -1.63
N HIS A 104 13.52 9.24 -2.05
CA HIS A 104 14.43 9.22 -3.18
C HIS A 104 14.05 8.08 -4.14
N ARG A 105 13.79 8.41 -5.41
CA ARG A 105 13.38 7.45 -6.45
C ARG A 105 12.16 6.59 -6.04
N GLU A 106 11.19 7.23 -5.38
CA GLU A 106 9.95 6.64 -4.83
C GLU A 106 10.10 5.78 -3.56
N PHE A 107 11.29 5.68 -2.97
CA PHE A 107 11.53 4.91 -1.74
C PHE A 107 12.17 5.78 -0.66
N ASP A 108 12.09 5.36 0.60
CA ASP A 108 12.79 6.05 1.70
C ASP A 108 14.29 6.12 1.44
N GLY A 109 14.82 7.35 1.49
CA GLY A 109 16.21 7.62 1.16
C GLY A 109 17.17 7.36 2.33
N TYR A 110 16.69 7.52 3.57
CA TYR A 110 17.52 7.41 4.77
C TYR A 110 16.63 7.37 6.03
N TYR A 111 16.59 6.22 6.69
CA TYR A 111 16.10 5.96 8.05
C TYR A 111 16.52 4.53 8.46
N ASP A 112 16.01 3.96 9.55
CA ASP A 112 16.32 2.57 9.89
C ASP A 112 15.48 1.55 9.11
N TRP A 113 16.03 0.34 8.99
CA TRP A 113 15.46 -0.73 8.14
C TRP A 113 14.05 -1.17 8.57
N MET A 114 13.72 -1.09 9.86
CA MET A 114 12.45 -1.58 10.40
C MET A 114 11.31 -0.69 9.90
N HIS A 115 11.42 0.62 10.11
CA HIS A 115 10.44 1.61 9.69
C HIS A 115 10.32 1.73 8.16
N HIS A 116 11.42 1.57 7.41
CA HIS A 116 11.34 1.40 5.95
C HIS A 116 10.42 0.24 5.57
N GLY A 117 10.50 -0.87 6.31
CA GLY A 117 9.64 -2.03 6.11
C GLY A 117 8.17 -1.73 6.41
N GLU A 118 7.89 -0.99 7.48
CA GLU A 118 6.54 -0.59 7.89
C GLU A 118 5.87 0.30 6.84
N GLY A 119 6.55 1.36 6.38
CA GLY A 119 6.04 2.23 5.31
C GLY A 119 5.80 1.48 3.99
N MET A 120 6.68 0.52 3.64
CA MET A 120 6.55 -0.26 2.40
C MET A 120 5.40 -1.28 2.42
N LEU A 121 4.77 -1.56 3.56
CA LEU A 121 3.55 -2.39 3.60
C LEU A 121 2.46 -1.83 2.68
N TYR A 122 2.34 -0.51 2.58
CA TYR A 122 1.39 0.13 1.67
C TYR A 122 1.63 -0.31 0.22
N PHE A 123 2.88 -0.27 -0.24
CA PHE A 123 3.25 -0.75 -1.56
C PHE A 123 2.95 -2.23 -1.74
N TYR A 124 3.32 -3.06 -0.76
CA TYR A 124 3.10 -4.50 -0.83
C TYR A 124 1.63 -4.88 -0.93
N PHE A 125 0.74 -4.13 -0.26
CA PHE A 125 -0.70 -4.36 -0.39
C PHE A 125 -1.22 -4.13 -1.80
N PHE A 126 -0.63 -3.22 -2.58
CA PHE A 126 -1.03 -3.06 -3.99
C PHE A 126 -0.80 -4.34 -4.82
N GLY A 127 0.19 -5.17 -4.46
CA GLY A 127 0.38 -6.48 -5.09
C GLY A 127 -0.79 -7.44 -4.90
N LEU A 128 -1.62 -7.24 -3.87
CA LEU A 128 -2.84 -8.01 -3.59
C LEU A 128 -4.08 -7.42 -4.28
N THR A 129 -3.95 -6.28 -4.94
CA THR A 129 -5.07 -5.54 -5.54
C THR A 129 -5.20 -5.80 -7.05
N LYS A 130 -4.38 -5.12 -7.84
CA LYS A 130 -4.35 -5.15 -9.31
C LYS A 130 -2.98 -5.66 -9.77
N PRO A 131 -2.72 -6.98 -9.74
CA PRO A 131 -1.41 -7.55 -10.05
C PRO A 131 -0.93 -7.28 -11.49
N GLU A 132 -1.83 -6.86 -12.38
CA GLU A 132 -1.55 -6.42 -13.74
C GLU A 132 -0.92 -5.03 -13.85
N SER A 133 -0.87 -4.26 -12.74
CA SER A 133 -0.34 -2.90 -12.72
C SER A 133 1.13 -2.85 -13.14
N LEU A 134 1.39 -2.26 -14.31
CA LEU A 134 2.75 -2.12 -14.84
C LEU A 134 3.62 -1.25 -13.92
N VAL A 135 3.05 -0.18 -13.38
CA VAL A 135 3.75 0.76 -12.48
C VAL A 135 4.23 0.04 -11.22
N ASP A 136 3.38 -0.78 -10.60
CA ASP A 136 3.79 -1.50 -9.39
C ASP A 136 4.82 -2.59 -9.68
N ARG A 137 4.72 -3.25 -10.83
CA ARG A 137 5.75 -4.21 -11.26
C ARG A 137 7.09 -3.52 -11.50
N GLN A 138 7.07 -2.32 -12.07
CA GLN A 138 8.28 -1.50 -12.24
C GLN A 138 8.84 -1.08 -10.88
N ARG A 139 8.02 -0.60 -9.95
CA ARG A 139 8.44 -0.27 -8.57
C ARG A 139 9.06 -1.47 -7.86
N ALA A 140 8.42 -2.64 -7.91
CA ALA A 140 8.92 -3.86 -7.29
C ALA A 140 10.29 -4.26 -7.88
N GLN A 141 10.44 -4.17 -9.21
CA GLN A 141 11.71 -4.47 -9.88
C GLN A 141 12.79 -3.43 -9.52
N SER A 142 12.45 -2.14 -9.52
CA SER A 142 13.38 -1.07 -9.16
C SER A 142 13.86 -1.22 -7.72
N PHE A 143 12.96 -1.50 -6.77
CA PHE A 143 13.31 -1.79 -5.38
C PHE A 143 14.22 -3.01 -5.27
N ALA A 144 13.86 -4.14 -5.91
CA ALA A 144 14.70 -5.34 -5.90
C ALA A 144 16.09 -5.11 -6.51
N ASN A 145 16.19 -4.28 -7.55
CA ASN A 145 17.45 -3.94 -8.19
C ASN A 145 18.40 -3.18 -7.26
N MET A 146 17.86 -2.44 -6.28
CA MET A 146 18.67 -1.76 -5.26
C MET A 146 19.40 -2.72 -4.33
N TYR A 147 19.09 -4.03 -4.33
CA TYR A 147 19.64 -5.01 -3.38
C TYR A 147 20.23 -6.27 -4.03
N ASN A 148 20.24 -6.35 -5.36
CA ASN A 148 20.73 -7.53 -6.09
C ASN A 148 21.95 -7.24 -6.99
N GLY A 149 22.53 -6.04 -6.86
CA GLY A 149 23.68 -5.59 -7.64
C GLY A 149 23.37 -5.12 -9.06
N THR A 150 22.09 -5.04 -9.45
CA THR A 150 21.68 -4.55 -10.78
C THR A 150 21.68 -3.03 -10.86
N ASP A 151 21.37 -2.33 -9.76
CA ASP A 151 21.32 -0.87 -9.72
C ASP A 151 22.72 -0.26 -9.47
N PRO A 152 23.31 0.48 -10.44
CA PRO A 152 24.62 1.10 -10.28
C PRO A 152 24.63 2.26 -9.27
N GLU A 153 23.47 2.85 -8.94
CA GLU A 153 23.35 3.90 -7.93
C GLU A 153 23.20 3.34 -6.50
N ALA A 154 23.01 2.01 -6.36
CA ALA A 154 22.91 1.31 -5.09
C ALA A 154 23.91 0.14 -4.98
N PRO A 155 25.23 0.42 -4.85
CA PRO A 155 26.28 -0.60 -4.77
C PRO A 155 26.37 -1.24 -3.37
N ASN A 156 25.27 -1.82 -2.89
CA ASN A 156 25.13 -2.40 -1.54
C ASN A 156 25.06 -3.93 -1.51
N TYR A 157 25.21 -4.59 -2.67
CA TYR A 157 25.19 -6.05 -2.82
C TYR A 157 26.61 -6.58 -3.02
N ASP A 158 27.02 -7.54 -2.18
CA ASP A 158 28.27 -8.28 -2.34
C ASP A 158 27.94 -9.71 -2.81
N PRO A 159 28.28 -10.09 -4.07
CA PRO A 159 28.00 -11.42 -4.59
C PRO A 159 28.87 -12.54 -3.98
N ALA A 160 29.88 -12.20 -3.17
CA ALA A 160 30.81 -13.16 -2.58
C ALA A 160 30.50 -13.51 -1.11
N LEU A 161 29.55 -12.81 -0.47
CA LEU A 161 29.02 -13.12 0.86
C LEU A 161 27.73 -13.95 0.75
#